data_AF-A0A7C6EBU8-F1
#
_entry.id   AF-A0A7C6EBU8-F1
#
_cell.length_a   1.000
_cell.length_b   1.000
_cell.length_c   1.000
_cell.angle_alpha   90.00
_cell.angle_beta   90.00
_cell.angle_gamma   90.00
#
_symmetry.space_group_name_H-M   'P 1'
#
loop_
_entity.id
_entity.type
_entity.pdbx_description
1 polymer ?
#
loop_
_entity_poly.entity_id
_entity_poly.type
_entity_poly.pdbx_seq_one_letter_code
_entity_poly.pdbx_strand_id
1 'polypeptide(L)'
;MTREEEGHLAEDRLELYALGRLPEDEVAELEEHLLICPACQDRLAETDAFIRAMRRAAQRFMMLPPSRWEVLWARLVEWAQKPAVAWVAAAA
;
A
#
# COMPACT_ATOMS: atom_id res chain seq x y z
N MET A 1 -0.10 -11.51 -20.43
CA MET A 1 -0.59 -12.88 -20.26
C MET A 1 -1.87 -12.81 -19.46
N THR A 2 -2.96 -12.33 -20.07
CA THR A 2 -4.28 -12.39 -19.47
C THR A 2 -4.77 -13.83 -19.69
N ARG A 3 -4.63 -14.69 -18.67
CA ARG A 3 -5.13 -16.06 -18.75
C ARG A 3 -6.60 -16.06 -18.34
N GLU A 4 -7.41 -15.46 -19.21
CA GLU A 4 -8.87 -15.57 -19.25
C GLU A 4 -9.17 -16.84 -20.05
N GLU A 5 -9.12 -18.00 -19.39
CA GLU A 5 -9.47 -19.28 -20.00
C GLU A 5 -10.90 -19.62 -19.61
N GLU A 6 -11.73 -19.89 -20.62
CA GLU A 6 -13.17 -20.22 -20.53
C GLU A 6 -13.43 -21.26 -19.42
N GLY A 7 -13.86 -20.78 -18.24
CA GLY A 7 -14.15 -21.60 -17.07
C GLY A 7 -13.47 -21.16 -15.78
N HIS A 8 -12.46 -20.27 -15.81
CA HIS A 8 -11.82 -19.71 -14.62
C HIS A 8 -12.06 -18.20 -14.47
N LEU A 9 -12.09 -17.73 -13.21
CA LEU A 9 -12.27 -16.32 -12.91
C LEU A 9 -11.05 -15.48 -13.31
N ALA A 10 -11.33 -14.26 -13.79
CA ALA A 10 -10.31 -13.26 -14.07
C ALA A 10 -9.51 -12.93 -12.80
N GLU A 11 -8.22 -12.69 -12.96
CA GLU A 11 -7.29 -12.39 -11.85
C GLU A 11 -7.74 -11.14 -11.08
N ASP A 12 -8.17 -10.10 -11.78
CA ASP A 12 -8.70 -8.86 -11.21
C ASP A 12 -9.90 -9.11 -10.27
N ARG A 13 -10.80 -10.07 -10.57
CA ARG A 13 -11.94 -10.40 -9.70
C ARG A 13 -11.48 -11.04 -8.38
N LEU A 14 -10.48 -11.92 -8.44
CA LEU A 14 -9.89 -12.53 -7.24
C LEU A 14 -9.17 -11.50 -6.37
N GLU A 15 -8.47 -10.54 -6.99
CA GLU A 15 -7.84 -9.43 -6.27
C GLU A 15 -8.88 -8.53 -5.58
N LEU A 16 -9.92 -8.14 -6.31
CA LEU A 16 -11.01 -7.33 -5.76
C LEU A 16 -11.70 -8.05 -4.60
N TYR A 17 -11.95 -9.36 -4.73
CA TYR A 17 -12.51 -10.17 -3.66
C TYR A 17 -11.60 -10.22 -2.42
N ALA A 18 -10.31 -10.55 -2.61
CA ALA A 18 -9.33 -10.60 -1.52
C ALA A 18 -9.11 -9.22 -0.84
N LEU A 19 -9.33 -8.13 -1.58
CA LEU A 19 -9.30 -6.77 -1.04
C LEU A 19 -10.61 -6.36 -0.34
N GLY A 20 -11.68 -7.15 -0.44
CA GLY A 20 -13.01 -6.81 0.08
C GLY A 20 -13.68 -5.68 -0.71
N ARG A 21 -13.43 -5.62 -2.03
CA ARG A 21 -13.88 -4.57 -2.95
C ARG A 21 -14.71 -5.10 -4.13
N LEU A 22 -14.93 -6.41 -4.20
CA LEU A 22 -15.82 -6.98 -5.20
C LEU A 22 -17.27 -6.55 -4.90
N PRO A 23 -18.05 -6.14 -5.91
CA PRO A 23 -19.47 -5.84 -5.73
C PRO A 23 -20.24 -7.02 -5.12
N GLU A 24 -21.19 -6.74 -4.23
CA GLU A 24 -21.94 -7.78 -3.49
C GLU A 24 -22.69 -8.73 -4.43
N ASP A 25 -23.21 -8.22 -5.55
CA ASP A 25 -23.90 -9.01 -6.58
C ASP A 25 -22.96 -9.98 -7.33
N GLU A 26 -21.65 -9.74 -7.29
CA GLU A 26 -20.62 -10.59 -7.87
C GLU A 26 -19.98 -11.56 -6.87
N VAL A 27 -20.09 -11.28 -5.56
CA VAL A 27 -19.49 -12.10 -4.49
C VAL A 27 -20.07 -13.51 -4.48
N ALA A 28 -21.39 -13.64 -4.56
CA ALA A 28 -22.06 -14.94 -4.50
C ALA A 28 -21.61 -15.86 -5.66
N GLU A 29 -21.56 -15.35 -6.88
CA GLU A 29 -21.09 -16.10 -8.06
C GLU A 29 -19.64 -16.58 -7.89
N LEU A 30 -18.78 -15.71 -7.36
CA LEU A 30 -17.38 -16.03 -7.12
C LEU A 30 -17.22 -17.12 -6.05
N GLU A 31 -17.95 -17.02 -4.94
CA GLU A 31 -17.91 -18.00 -3.85
C GLU A 31 -18.45 -19.36 -4.31
N GLU A 32 -19.54 -19.40 -5.08
CA GLU A 32 -20.05 -20.63 -5.69
C GLU A 32 -19.00 -21.31 -6.58
N HIS A 33 -18.27 -20.54 -7.38
CA HIS A 33 -17.16 -21.06 -8.19
C HIS A 33 -16.02 -21.59 -7.31
N LEU A 34 -15.65 -20.85 -6.27
CA LEU A 34 -14.59 -21.25 -5.33
C LEU A 34 -14.92 -22.54 -4.60
N LEU A 35 -16.19 -22.85 -4.35
CA LEU A 35 -16.59 -24.12 -3.71
C LEU A 35 -16.21 -25.36 -4.55
N ILE A 36 -16.15 -25.24 -5.88
CA ILE A 36 -15.99 -26.38 -6.78
C ILE A 36 -14.67 -26.37 -7.57
N CYS A 37 -13.90 -25.28 -7.53
CA CYS A 37 -12.72 -25.11 -8.37
C CYS A 37 -11.42 -24.96 -7.56
N PRO A 38 -10.65 -26.05 -7.34
CA PRO A 38 -9.39 -26.01 -6.60
C PRO A 38 -8.36 -25.05 -7.20
N ALA A 39 -8.29 -24.93 -8.52
CA ALA A 39 -7.36 -24.01 -9.18
C ALA A 39 -7.64 -22.54 -8.81
N CYS A 40 -8.91 -22.15 -8.68
CA CYS A 40 -9.27 -20.80 -8.24
C CYS A 40 -9.07 -20.61 -6.73
N GLN A 41 -9.21 -21.67 -5.92
CA GLN A 41 -8.85 -21.63 -4.50
C GLN A 41 -7.34 -21.40 -4.31
N ASP A 42 -6.50 -22.13 -5.05
CA ASP A 42 -5.04 -21.99 -5.01
C ASP A 42 -4.62 -20.58 -5.44
N ARG A 43 -5.17 -20.08 -6.55
CA ARG A 43 -4.94 -18.71 -7.01
C ARG A 43 -5.37 -17.68 -5.98
N LEU A 44 -6.55 -17.84 -5.38
CA LEU A 44 -7.02 -16.94 -4.32
C LEU A 44 -6.04 -16.94 -3.14
N ALA A 45 -5.56 -18.11 -2.71
CA ALA A 45 -4.61 -18.23 -1.60
C ALA A 45 -3.27 -17.51 -1.91
N GLU A 46 -2.78 -17.61 -3.15
CA GLU A 46 -1.60 -16.88 -3.62
C GLU A 46 -1.83 -15.36 -3.60
N THR A 47 -2.95 -14.88 -4.15
CA THR A 47 -3.34 -13.46 -4.14
C THR A 47 -3.42 -12.92 -2.72
N ASP A 48 -4.04 -13.68 -1.82
CA ASP A 48 -4.17 -13.37 -0.40
C ASP A 48 -2.80 -13.24 0.29
N ALA A 49 -1.88 -14.16 -0.02
CA ALA A 49 -0.53 -14.13 0.53
C ALA A 49 0.23 -12.88 0.05
N PHE A 50 0.09 -12.53 -1.23
CA PHE A 50 0.67 -11.32 -1.81
C PHE A 50 0.12 -10.05 -1.15
N ILE A 51 -1.21 -9.90 -1.05
CA ILE A 51 -1.85 -8.73 -0.42
C ILE A 51 -1.41 -8.58 1.04
N ARG A 52 -1.33 -9.68 1.80
CA ARG A 52 -0.82 -9.65 3.18
C ARG A 52 0.64 -9.20 3.24
N ALA A 53 1.50 -9.66 2.33
CA ALA A 53 2.89 -9.24 2.26
C ALA A 53 3.01 -7.74 1.94
N MET A 54 2.23 -7.25 0.96
CA MET A 54 2.20 -5.83 0.57
C MET A 54 1.68 -4.93 1.68
N ARG A 55 0.59 -5.31 2.37
CA ARG A 55 0.08 -4.57 3.53
C ARG A 55 1.14 -4.42 4.62
N ARG A 56 1.87 -5.50 4.92
CA ARG A 56 2.98 -5.46 5.89
C ARG A 56 4.13 -4.57 5.41
N ALA A 57 4.48 -4.60 4.13
CA ALA A 57 5.51 -3.74 3.57
C ALA A 57 5.12 -2.25 3.63
N ALA A 58 3.88 -1.93 3.27
CA ALA A 58 3.35 -0.57 3.35
C ALA A 58 3.34 -0.03 4.80
N GLN A 59 2.90 -0.85 5.76
CA GLN A 59 2.96 -0.50 7.19
C GLN A 59 4.40 -0.21 7.65
N ARG A 60 5.37 -1.05 7.26
CA ARG A 60 6.78 -0.79 7.57
C ARG A 60 7.30 0.50 6.94
N PHE A 61 6.90 0.77 5.70
CA PHE A 61 7.29 1.99 4.99
C PHE A 61 6.75 3.25 5.69
N MET A 62 5.49 3.24 6.12
CA MET A 62 4.88 4.35 6.86
C MET A 62 5.53 4.60 8.23
N MET A 63 6.14 3.58 8.83
CA MET A 63 6.86 3.69 10.11
C MET A 63 8.34 4.02 9.95
N LEU A 64 8.85 4.17 8.72
CA LEU A 64 10.25 4.49 8.50
C LEU A 64 10.53 5.92 9.01
N PRO A 65 11.54 6.13 9.86
CA PRO A 65 11.87 7.48 10.32
C PRO A 65 12.30 8.34 9.12
N PRO A 66 12.13 9.68 9.21
CA PRO A 66 12.65 10.57 8.19
C PRO A 66 14.13 10.30 7.99
N SER A 67 14.55 10.38 6.74
CA SER A 67 15.94 10.19 6.36
C SER A 67 16.84 11.21 7.08
N ARG A 68 18.11 10.85 7.24
CA ARG A 68 19.08 11.73 7.89
C ARG A 68 19.18 13.09 7.19
N TRP A 69 19.05 13.12 5.86
CA TRP A 69 19.06 14.38 5.10
C TRP A 69 17.82 15.22 5.45
N GLU A 70 16.61 14.67 5.45
CA GLU A 70 15.39 15.42 5.83
C GLU A 70 15.51 16.05 7.21
N VAL A 71 16.06 15.33 8.19
CA VAL A 71 16.30 15.86 9.54
C VAL A 71 17.36 16.97 9.53
N LEU A 72 18.48 16.77 8.83
CA LEU A 72 19.54 17.77 8.72
C LEU A 72 19.04 19.05 8.03
N TRP A 73 18.23 18.92 6.99
CA TRP A 73 17.67 20.04 6.26
C TRP A 73 16.57 20.76 7.03
N ALA A 74 15.72 20.05 7.77
CA ALA A 74 14.76 20.68 8.68
C ALA A 74 15.48 21.57 9.72
N ARG A 75 16.58 21.09 10.31
CA ARG A 75 17.40 21.85 11.26
C ARG A 75 18.07 23.08 10.63
N LEU A 76 18.53 22.96 9.37
CA LEU A 76 19.13 24.08 8.65
C LEU A 76 18.08 25.16 8.31
N VAL A 77 16.88 24.76 7.86
CA VAL A 77 15.77 25.67 7.57
C VAL A 77 15.28 26.35 8.85
N GLU A 78 15.22 25.63 9.96
CA GLU A 78 14.88 26.20 11.27
C GLU A 78 15.89 27.27 11.69
N TRP A 79 17.19 27.09 11.42
CA TRP A 79 18.21 28.12 11.64
C TRP A 79 18.05 29.32 10.69
N ALA A 80 17.70 29.08 9.43
CA ALA A 80 17.48 30.13 8.43
C ALA A 80 16.23 30.99 8.68
N GLN A 81 15.23 30.45 9.37
CA GLN A 81 13.98 31.16 9.71
C GLN A 81 14.05 31.87 11.08
N LYS A 82 15.13 31.72 11.86
CA LYS A 82 15.31 32.54 13.07
C LYS A 82 15.61 33.98 12.65
N PRO A 83 14.84 34.99 13.12
CA PRO A 83 15.09 36.37 12.74
C PRO A 83 16.46 36.79 13.26
N ALA A 84 17.29 37.34 12.37
CA ALA A 84 18.59 37.92 12.68
C ALA A 84 18.44 39.23 13.48
N VAL A 85 17.78 39.21 14.64
CA VAL A 85 17.71 40.37 15.55
C VAL A 85 18.96 40.51 16.43
N ALA A 86 19.87 39.53 16.41
CA ALA A 86 21.07 39.55 17.26
C ALA A 86 22.24 40.41 16.73
N TRP A 87 22.23 40.86 15.46
CA TRP A 87 23.37 41.62 14.90
C TRP A 87 23.22 43.14 14.98
N VAL A 88 22.09 43.68 15.48
CA VAL A 88 21.90 45.13 15.63
C VAL A 88 22.36 45.65 17.00
N ALA A 89 22.50 44.78 18.02
CA ALA A 89 22.89 45.20 19.37
C ALA A 89 24.40 45.42 19.59
N ALA A 90 25.24 45.11 18.60
CA ALA A 90 26.70 45.28 18.69
C ALA A 90 27.22 46.59 18.08
N ALA A 91 26.33 47.47 17.60
CA ALA A 91 26.70 48.72 16.90
C ALA A 91 26.16 50.00 17.57
N ALA A 92 25.71 49.93 18.83
CA ALA A 92 25.20 51.06 19.60
C ALA A 92 26.09 51.39 20.80
#